data_AF-A0AAU7RFX8-F1
#
_entry.id   AF-A0AAU7RFX8-F1
#
_cell.length_a   1.000
_cell.length_b   1.000
_cell.length_c   1.000
_cell.angle_alpha   90.00
_cell.angle_beta   90.00
_cell.angle_gamma   90.00
#
_symmetry.space_group_name_H-M   'P 1'
#
loop_
_entity.id
_entity.type
_entity.pdbx_description
1 polymer ?
#
loop_
_entity_poly.entity_id
_entity_poly.type
_entity_poly.pdbx_seq_one_letter_code
_entity_poly.pdbx_strand_id
1 'polypeptide(L)'
;MGFDRNEPEQSRGLQEVLTAGHISTESLWLHYVSIGGMLGVVEVEAYVKGLLSVPTFQRDVLAAAANELSDGPFALRAPFAIDFDPPATTPVLP
;
A
#
# COMPACT_ATOMS: atom_id res chain seq x y z
N MET A 1 -4.31 8.50 18.41
CA MET A 1 -4.15 7.70 17.19
C MET A 1 -5.40 7.89 16.37
N GLY A 2 -5.36 8.75 15.35
CA GLY A 2 -6.50 8.91 14.44
C GLY A 2 -6.47 7.76 13.45
N PHE A 3 -7.55 7.01 13.35
CA PHE A 3 -7.74 6.08 12.24
C PHE A 3 -7.64 6.90 10.95
N ASP A 4 -6.68 6.55 10.10
CA ASP A 4 -6.58 7.12 8.78
C ASP A 4 -7.80 6.64 7.99
N ARG A 5 -8.69 7.57 7.63
CA ARG A 5 -9.98 7.21 7.02
C ARG A 5 -9.79 6.50 5.67
N ASN A 6 -8.63 6.68 5.04
CA ASN A 6 -8.31 6.13 3.74
C ASN A 6 -7.56 4.79 3.82
N GLU A 7 -7.26 4.31 5.03
CA GLU A 7 -6.59 3.02 5.21
C GLU A 7 -7.33 1.84 4.56
N PRO A 8 -8.68 1.72 4.66
CA PRO A 8 -9.41 0.64 4.00
C PRO A 8 -9.28 0.71 2.47
N GLU A 9 -9.34 1.90 1.88
CA GLU A 9 -9.18 2.13 0.45
C GLU A 9 -7.76 1.79 -0.01
N GLN A 10 -6.75 2.16 0.79
CA GLN A 10 -5.35 1.84 0.51
C GLN A 10 -5.11 0.32 0.55
N SER A 11 -5.62 -0.37 1.57
CA SER A 11 -5.55 -1.83 1.69
C SER A 11 -6.23 -2.53 0.51
N ARG A 12 -7.41 -2.05 0.11
CA ARG A 12 -8.15 -2.58 -1.04
C ARG A 12 -7.37 -2.41 -2.35
N GLY A 13 -6.80 -1.23 -2.59
CA GLY A 13 -5.99 -0.97 -3.78
C GLY A 13 -4.74 -1.86 -3.84
N LEU A 14 -4.10 -2.09 -2.69
CA LEU A 14 -3.00 -3.06 -2.58
C LEU A 14 -3.48 -4.47 -2.95
N GLN A 15 -4.60 -4.93 -2.40
CA GLN A 15 -5.15 -6.26 -2.70
C GLN A 15 -5.48 -6.45 -4.18
N GLU A 16 -6.02 -5.42 -4.84
CA GLU A 16 -6.34 -5.42 -6.27
C GLU A 16 -5.07 -5.63 -7.12
N VAL A 17 -3.97 -4.96 -6.78
CA VAL A 17 -2.67 -5.08 -7.45
C VAL A 17 -2.09 -6.48 -7.30
N LEU A 18 -2.10 -7.04 -6.08
CA LEU A 18 -1.61 -8.39 -5.83
C LEU A 18 -2.40 -9.43 -6.63
N THR A 19 -3.71 -9.25 -6.70
CA THR A 19 -4.60 -10.14 -7.45
C THR A 19 -4.33 -10.06 -8.95
N ALA A 20 -4.23 -8.85 -9.50
CA ALA A 20 -3.97 -8.65 -10.93
C ALA A 20 -2.57 -9.13 -11.35
N GLY A 21 -1.56 -8.88 -10.51
CA GLY A 21 -0.17 -9.28 -10.74
C GLY A 21 0.14 -10.74 -10.41
N HIS A 22 -0.82 -11.51 -9.88
CA HIS A 22 -0.59 -12.86 -9.35
C HIS A 22 0.55 -12.91 -8.31
N ILE A 23 0.69 -11.84 -7.52
CA ILE A 23 1.74 -11.70 -6.51
C ILE A 23 1.24 -12.35 -5.22
N SER A 24 1.97 -13.35 -4.75
CA SER A 24 1.66 -13.99 -3.47
C SER A 24 1.97 -13.06 -2.29
N THR A 25 1.25 -13.21 -1.18
CA THR A 25 1.53 -12.43 0.03
C THR A 25 2.93 -12.71 0.59
N GLU A 26 3.45 -13.93 0.40
CA GLU A 26 4.83 -14.28 0.78
C GLU A 26 5.85 -13.52 -0.06
N SER A 27 5.67 -13.45 -1.39
CA SER A 27 6.54 -12.68 -2.28
C SER A 27 6.51 -11.19 -1.96
N LEU A 28 5.32 -10.65 -1.69
CA LEU A 28 5.15 -9.27 -1.22
C LEU A 28 5.93 -9.06 0.08
N TRP A 29 5.73 -9.93 1.07
CA TRP A 29 6.36 -9.82 2.38
C TRP A 29 7.89 -9.87 2.28
N LEU A 30 8.44 -10.82 1.52
CA LEU A 30 9.89 -10.94 1.31
C LEU A 30 10.49 -9.67 0.70
N HIS A 31 9.82 -9.07 -0.28
CA HIS A 31 10.31 -7.83 -0.88
C HIS A 31 10.15 -6.64 0.07
N TYR A 32 8.99 -6.52 0.72
CA TYR A 32 8.69 -5.52 1.73
C TYR A 32 9.72 -5.48 2.87
N VAL A 33 10.11 -6.63 3.44
CA VAL A 33 11.15 -6.66 4.49
C VAL A 33 12.52 -6.27 3.95
N SER A 34 12.82 -6.56 2.68
CA SER A 34 14.09 -6.17 2.05
C SER A 34 14.26 -4.66 1.89
N ILE A 35 13.15 -3.92 1.80
CA ILE A 35 13.13 -2.45 1.62
C ILE A 35 12.76 -1.67 2.90
N GLY A 36 12.80 -2.32 4.07
CA GLY A 36 12.62 -1.67 5.37
C GLY A 36 11.28 -1.91 6.07
N GLY A 37 10.50 -2.88 5.60
CA GLY A 37 9.31 -3.37 6.28
C GLY A 37 9.60 -3.99 7.64
N MET A 38 8.75 -3.72 8.63
CA MET A 38 8.94 -4.18 10.02
C MET A 38 7.86 -5.17 10.51
N LEU A 39 6.82 -5.42 9.72
CA LEU A 39 5.72 -6.32 10.08
C LEU A 39 6.04 -7.78 9.74
N GLY A 40 5.51 -8.69 10.55
CA GLY A 40 5.53 -10.12 10.27
C GLY A 40 4.58 -10.52 9.14
N VAL A 41 4.79 -11.69 8.54
CA VAL A 41 3.97 -12.20 7.42
C VAL A 41 2.47 -12.27 7.77
N VAL A 42 2.13 -12.64 9.00
CA VAL A 42 0.73 -12.71 9.47
C VAL A 42 0.09 -11.32 9.56
N GLU A 43 0.84 -10.31 9.99
CA GLU A 43 0.36 -8.93 10.06
C GLU A 43 0.18 -8.35 8.65
N VAL A 44 1.10 -8.66 7.73
CA VAL A 44 0.97 -8.28 6.30
C VAL A 44 -0.26 -8.95 5.69
N GLU A 45 -0.47 -10.24 5.91
CA GLU A 45 -1.68 -10.94 5.45
C GLU A 45 -2.96 -10.32 6.02
N ALA A 46 -2.97 -10.01 7.31
CA ALA A 46 -4.12 -9.40 7.96
C ALA A 46 -4.39 -8.00 7.38
N TYR A 47 -3.36 -7.19 7.15
CA TYR A 47 -3.49 -5.88 6.53
C TYR A 47 -4.02 -5.94 5.10
N VAL A 48 -3.47 -6.84 4.26
CA VAL A 48 -3.94 -7.05 2.88
C VAL A 48 -5.40 -7.50 2.83
N LYS A 49 -5.88 -8.22 3.85
CA LYS A 49 -7.28 -8.64 3.99
C LYS A 49 -8.17 -7.58 4.67
N GLY A 50 -7.63 -6.42 5.03
CA GLY A 50 -8.35 -5.36 5.76
C GLY A 50 -8.72 -5.73 7.20
N LEU A 51 -8.05 -6.72 7.79
CA LEU A 51 -8.32 -7.26 9.13
C LEU A 51 -7.45 -6.61 10.23
N LEU A 52 -6.40 -5.89 9.86
CA LEU A 52 -5.47 -5.24 10.76
C LEU A 52 -5.19 -3.82 10.28
N SER A 53 -5.24 -2.84 11.17
CA SER A 53 -4.72 -1.50 10.90
C SER A 53 -3.22 -1.44 11.15
N VAL A 54 -2.47 -0.80 10.26
CA VAL A 54 -1.01 -0.67 10.35
C VAL A 54 -0.56 0.78 10.14
N PRO A 55 0.63 1.17 10.67
CA PRO A 55 1.11 2.54 10.54
C PRO A 55 1.26 2.98 9.07
N THR A 56 0.95 4.24 8.75
CA THR A 56 1.00 4.80 7.37
C THR A 56 2.30 4.47 6.65
N PHE A 57 3.44 4.64 7.32
CA PHE A 57 4.74 4.29 6.76
C PHE A 57 4.82 2.82 6.31
N GLN A 58 4.28 1.88 7.10
CA GLN A 58 4.28 0.47 6.73
C GLN A 58 3.36 0.19 5.53
N ARG A 59 2.23 0.90 5.43
CA ARG A 59 1.31 0.82 4.28
C ARG A 59 1.98 1.30 3.00
N ASP A 60 2.70 2.40 3.07
CA ASP A 60 3.40 2.97 1.92
C ASP A 60 4.58 2.07 1.47
N VAL A 61 5.29 1.43 2.40
CA VAL A 61 6.33 0.45 2.03
C VAL A 61 5.71 -0.80 1.39
N LEU A 62 4.54 -1.26 1.85
CA LEU A 62 3.80 -2.36 1.19
C LEU A 62 3.35 -1.97 -0.22
N ALA A 63 2.86 -0.73 -0.40
CA ALA A 63 2.49 -0.21 -1.71
C ALA A 63 3.70 -0.11 -2.64
N ALA A 64 4.85 0.38 -2.16
CA ALA A 64 6.10 0.40 -2.92
C ALA A 64 6.53 -1.03 -3.32
N ALA A 65 6.51 -1.97 -2.39
CA ALA A 65 6.88 -3.35 -2.68
C ALA A 65 5.98 -4.00 -3.75
N ALA A 66 4.65 -3.84 -3.63
CA ALA A 66 3.72 -4.35 -4.62
C ALA A 66 3.91 -3.69 -5.99
N ASN A 67 4.18 -2.38 -6.00
CA ASN A 67 4.42 -1.60 -7.22
C ASN A 67 5.71 -2.01 -7.94
N GLU A 68 6.76 -2.39 -7.21
CA GLU A 68 8.02 -2.85 -7.80
C GLU A 68 7.93 -4.30 -8.29
N LEU A 69 7.17 -5.16 -7.58
CA LEU A 69 6.91 -6.53 -8.01
C LEU A 69 5.95 -6.62 -9.20
N SER A 70 5.09 -5.62 -9.37
CA SER A 70 4.16 -5.52 -10.50
C SER A 70 4.90 -4.94 -11.71
N ASP A 71 5.47 -5.81 -12.54
CA ASP A 71 6.17 -5.40 -13.75
C ASP A 71 5.20 -5.26 -14.94
N GLY A 72 5.37 -4.20 -15.74
CA GLY A 72 4.65 -3.99 -16.99
C GLY A 72 4.10 -2.58 -17.22
N PRO A 73 4.01 -2.13 -18.48
CA PRO A 73 3.57 -0.76 -18.82
C PRO A 73 2.09 -0.47 -18.50
N PHE A 74 1.30 -1.50 -18.21
CA PHE A 74 -0.13 -1.40 -17.87
C PHE A 74 -0.44 -2.00 -16.49
N ALA A 75 0.58 -2.24 -15.66
CA ALA A 75 0.39 -2.80 -14.34
C ALA A 75 -0.42 -1.84 -13.45
N LEU A 76 -1.37 -2.41 -12.69
CA LEU A 76 -2.05 -1.66 -11.64
C LEU A 76 -1.02 -1.21 -10.60
N ARG A 77 -1.26 -0.04 -10.01
CA ARG A 77 -0.41 0.54 -8.99
C ARG A 77 -1.15 0.65 -7.68
N ALA A 78 -0.54 0.14 -6.62
CA ALA A 78 -1.03 0.27 -5.26
C ALA A 78 -0.90 1.73 -4.84
N PRO A 79 -1.97 2.34 -4.29
CA PRO A 79 -1.95 3.74 -3.90
C PRO A 79 -1.11 3.95 -2.63
N PHE A 80 -0.41 5.08 -2.58
CA PHE A 80 0.23 5.60 -1.38
C PHE A 80 -0.76 6.43 -0.57
N ALA A 81 -0.45 6.68 0.70
CA ALA A 81 -1.32 7.49 1.57
C ALA A 81 -1.55 8.90 1.00
N ILE A 82 -0.52 9.48 0.36
CA ILE A 82 -0.59 10.81 -0.28
C ILE A 82 -1.57 10.87 -1.46
N ASP A 83 -1.89 9.74 -2.10
CA ASP A 83 -2.83 9.71 -3.22
C ASP A 83 -4.27 9.99 -2.77
N PHE A 84 -4.53 9.95 -1.46
CA PHE A 84 -5.81 10.27 -0.86
C PHE A 84 -5.86 11.67 -0.23
N ASP A 85 -4.73 12.37 -0.15
CA ASP A 85 -4.74 13.76 0.29
C ASP A 85 -5.27 14.64 -0.85
N PRO A 86 -6.15 15.61 -0.55
CA PRO A 86 -6.60 16.55 -1.56
C PRO A 86 -5.38 17.31 -2.10
N PRO A 87 -5.30 17.58 -3.42
CA PRO A 87 -4.20 18.35 -3.97
C PRO A 87 -4.10 19.66 -3.20
N ALA A 88 -2.89 19.98 -2.74
CA ALA A 88 -2.60 21.24 -2.08
C ALA A 88 -3.23 22.33 -2.95
N THR A 89 -4.29 22.97 -2.45
CA THR A 89 -4.93 24.05 -3.16
C THR A 89 -3.91 25.16 -3.19
N THR A 90 -3.17 25.29 -4.29
CA THR A 90 -2.25 26.39 -4.49
C THR A 90 -3.10 27.64 -4.36
N PRO A 91 -2.91 28.50 -3.34
CA PRO A 91 -3.69 29.72 -3.26
C PRO A 91 -3.30 30.55 -4.48
N VAL A 92 -4.25 30.72 -5.39
CA VAL A 92 -4.16 31.74 -6.45
C VAL A 92 -4.09 33.07 -5.71
N LEU A 93 -2.90 33.66 -5.66
CA LEU A 93 -2.68 35.00 -5.14
C LEU A 93 -3.54 36.00 -5.96
N PRO A 94 -4.15 37.00 -5.31
CA PRO A 94 -5.00 37.99 -5.97
C PRO A 94 -4.23 38.92 -6.92
#